data_AF-A0A853KV74-F1
#
_entry.id   AF-A0A853KV74-F1
#
_cell.length_a   1.000
_cell.length_b   1.000
_cell.length_c   1.000
_cell.angle_alpha   90.00
_cell.angle_beta   90.00
_cell.angle_gamma   90.00
#
_symmetry.space_group_name_H-M   'P 1'
#
loop_
_entity.id
_entity.type
_entity.pdbx_description
1 polymer ?
#
loop_
_entity_poly.entity_id
_entity_poly.type
_entity_poly.pdbx_seq_one_letter_code
_entity_poly.pdbx_strand_id
1 'polypeptide(L)' 'MDQTPPHQTALQKAIDLCGTQVELSRRSQVGQQKISYHLNSSKSIPYHIARQISEAVDGQVPIDDFFKEITAENNAA' A
#
# COMPACT_ATOMS: atom_id res chain seq x y z
N MET A 1 -3.90 21.14 1.16
CA MET A 1 -4.47 19.91 0.58
C MET A 1 -3.73 18.76 1.20
N ASP A 2 -4.43 17.87 1.93
CA ASP A 2 -3.83 16.68 2.50
C ASP A 2 -3.60 15.67 1.37
N GLN A 3 -2.39 15.68 0.80
CA GLN A 3 -1.98 14.62 -0.11
C GLN A 3 -1.77 13.35 0.71
N THR A 4 -2.68 12.39 0.55
CA THR A 4 -2.53 11.02 1.04
C THR A 4 -1.21 10.47 0.49
N PRO A 5 -0.24 10.07 1.34
CA PRO A 5 1.01 9.50 0.87
C PRO A 5 0.81 8.32 -0.10
N PRO A 6 1.67 8.15 -1.11
CA PRO A 6 1.52 7.15 -2.18
C PRO A 6 1.44 5.72 -1.64
N HIS A 7 2.17 5.43 -0.57
CA HIS A 7 2.11 4.13 0.10
C HIS A 7 0.73 3.83 0.69
N GLN A 8 -0.01 4.84 1.15
CA GLN A 8 -1.36 4.65 1.70
C GLN A 8 -2.35 4.31 0.58
N THR A 9 -2.23 4.93 -0.60
CA THR A 9 -3.07 4.59 -1.77
C THR A 9 -2.81 3.15 -2.24
N ALA A 10 -1.54 2.76 -2.40
CA ALA A 10 -1.18 1.40 -2.78
C ALA A 10 -1.66 0.36 -1.75
N LEU A 11 -1.51 0.68 -0.46
CA LEU A 11 -1.95 -0.18 0.63
C LEU A 11 -3.48 -0.31 0.69
N GLN A 12 -4.22 0.79 0.51
CA GLN A 12 -5.68 0.77 0.47
C GLN A 12 -6.18 -0.09 -0.69
N LYS A 13 -5.59 0.06 -1.89
CA LYS A 13 -5.92 -0.77 -3.04
C LYS A 13 -5.67 -2.27 -2.76
N ALA A 14 -4.59 -2.61 -2.07
CA ALA A 14 -4.32 -4.00 -1.68
C ALA A 14 -5.36 -4.54 -0.68
N ILE A 15 -5.84 -3.70 0.25
CA ILE A 15 -6.93 -4.05 1.17
C ILE A 15 -8.23 -4.31 0.39
N ASP A 16 -8.55 -3.45 -0.57
CA ASP A 16 -9.77 -3.57 -1.38
C ASP A 16 -9.77 -4.86 -2.21
N LEU A 17 -8.63 -5.24 -2.79
CA LEU A 17 -8.44 -6.51 -3.51
C LEU A 17 -8.60 -7.75 -2.61
N CYS A 18 -8.22 -7.64 -1.33
CA CYS A 18 -8.43 -8.70 -0.35
C CYS A 18 -9.82 -8.64 0.32
N GLY A 19 -10.60 -7.58 0.09
CA GLY A 19 -11.88 -7.31 0.72
C GLY A 19 -11.80 -6.82 2.18
N THR A 20 -10.77 -7.20 2.94
CA THR A 20 -10.54 -6.71 4.30
C THR A 20 -9.06 -6.62 4.66
N GLN A 21 -8.74 -5.78 5.65
CA GLN A 21 -7.39 -5.70 6.21
C GLN A 21 -6.94 -7.01 6.89
N VAL A 22 -7.88 -7.76 7.46
CA VAL A 22 -7.63 -9.06 8.10
C VAL A 22 -7.21 -10.08 7.04
N GLU A 23 -7.91 -10.12 5.90
CA GLU A 23 -7.56 -11.04 4.82
C GLU A 23 -6.23 -10.68 4.17
N LEU A 24 -5.93 -9.39 3.99
CA LEU A 24 -4.61 -8.95 3.52
C LEU A 24 -3.50 -9.37 4.50
N SER A 25 -3.72 -9.23 5.81
CA SER A 25 -2.77 -9.67 6.84
C SER A 25 -2.48 -11.16 6.75
N ARG A 26 -3.54 -11.97 6.57
CA ARG A 26 -3.43 -13.42 6.44
C ARG A 26 -2.62 -13.83 5.21
N ARG A 27 -2.87 -13.20 4.06
CA ARG A 27 -2.19 -13.53 2.79
C ARG A 27 -0.74 -13.05 2.73
N SER A 28 -0.48 -11.82 3.16
CA SER A 28 0.87 -11.22 3.14
C SER A 28 1.77 -11.68 4.28
N GLN A 29 1.22 -12.35 5.29
CA GLN A 29 1.91 -12.68 6.54
C GLN A 29 2.42 -11.43 7.29
N VAL A 30 1.93 -10.24 6.93
CA VAL A 30 2.19 -8.99 7.64
C VAL A 30 1.10 -8.80 8.69
N GLY A 31 1.49 -8.66 9.95
CA GLY A 31 0.51 -8.48 11.04
C GLY A 31 -0.40 -7.28 10.81
N GLN A 32 -1.70 -7.43 11.10
CA GLN A 32 -2.72 -6.39 10.88
C GLN A 32 -2.37 -5.05 11.53
N GLN A 33 -1.73 -5.06 12.72
CA GLN A 33 -1.25 -3.83 13.37
C GLN A 33 -0.19 -3.09 12.54
N LYS A 34 0.72 -3.80 11.87
CA LYS A 34 1.72 -3.18 10.98
C LYS A 34 1.06 -2.59 9.73
N ILE A 35 0.10 -3.31 9.15
CA ILE A 35 -0.70 -2.78 8.03
C ILE A 35 -1.42 -1.50 8.47
N SER A 36 -2.09 -1.51 9.62
CA SER A 36 -2.78 -0.34 10.17
C SER A 36 -1.84 0.83 10.43
N TYR A 37 -0.66 0.55 10.99
CA TYR A 37 0.36 1.56 11.22
C TYR A 37 0.78 2.25 9.91
N HIS A 38 1.06 1.51 8.84
CA HIS A 38 1.47 2.11 7.56
C HIS A 38 0.31 2.77 6.81
N LEU A 39 -0.93 2.29 7.00
CA LEU A 39 -2.12 2.91 6.42
C LEU A 39 -2.41 4.28 7.03
N ASN A 40 -2.25 4.40 8.35
CA ASN A 40 -2.65 5.61 9.10
C ASN A 40 -1.48 6.55 9.41
N SER A 41 -0.24 6.16 9.10
CA SER A 41 0.94 7.00 9.31
C SER A 41 1.50 7.55 8.01
N SER A 42 2.12 8.72 8.09
CA SER A 42 2.93 9.29 7.00
C SER A 42 4.30 8.61 6.85
N LYS A 43 4.56 7.52 7.58
CA LYS A 43 5.84 6.83 7.55
C LYS A 43 5.91 5.90 6.34
N SER A 44 7.04 5.96 5.65
CA SER A 44 7.36 5.06 4.53
C SER A 44 7.20 3.59 4.94
N ILE A 45 6.64 2.80 4.04
CA ILE A 45 6.58 1.34 4.19
C ILE A 45 7.94 0.71 3.84
N PRO A 46 8.48 -0.20 4.66
CA PRO A 46 9.69 -0.93 4.30
C PRO A 46 9.50 -1.78 3.03
N TYR A 47 10.53 -1.85 2.19
CA TYR A 47 10.50 -2.60 0.92
C TYR A 47 10.04 -4.06 1.07
N HIS A 48 10.52 -4.77 2.09
CA HIS A 48 10.13 -6.16 2.32
C HIS A 48 8.62 -6.31 2.62
N ILE A 49 8.01 -5.33 3.31
CA ILE A 49 6.57 -5.34 3.60
C ILE A 49 5.78 -5.04 2.32
N ALA A 50 6.21 -4.04 1.55
CA ALA A 50 5.59 -3.72 0.26
C ALA A 50 5.63 -4.92 -0.70
N ARG A 51 6.76 -5.66 -0.74
CA ARG A 51 6.89 -6.90 -1.50
C ARG A 51 5.91 -7.97 -1.05
N GLN A 52 5.83 -8.27 0.25
CA GLN A 52 4.90 -9.26 0.80
C GLN A 52 3.43 -8.93 0.48
N ILE A 53 3.08 -7.65 0.52
CA ILE A 53 1.73 -7.17 0.18
C ILE A 53 1.47 -7.29 -1.32
N SER A 54 2.43 -6.94 -2.17
CA SER A 54 2.33 -7.09 -3.63
C SER A 54 2.13 -8.56 -4.02
N GLU A 55 2.91 -9.46 -3.44
CA GLU A 55 2.79 -10.92 -3.64
C GLU A 55 1.42 -11.45 -3.16
N ALA A 56 0.87 -10.92 -2.06
CA ALA A 56 -0.42 -11.32 -1.52
C ALA A 56 -1.64 -10.99 -2.40
N VAL A 57 -1.46 -10.06 -3.33
CA VAL A 57 -2.49 -9.64 -4.31
C VAL A 57 -2.10 -10.01 -5.75
N ASP A 58 -1.25 -11.04 -5.89
CA ASP A 58 -0.80 -11.57 -7.19
C ASP A 58 -0.18 -10.50 -8.10
N GLY A 59 0.54 -9.53 -7.52
CA GLY A 59 1.21 -8.45 -8.24
C GLY A 59 0.29 -7.36 -8.81
N GLN A 60 -1.01 -7.40 -8.53
CA GLN A 60 -1.98 -6.38 -8.99
C GLN A 60 -1.71 -4.97 -8.43
N VAL A 61 -0.96 -4.90 -7.33
CA VAL A 61 -0.35 -3.67 -6.82
C VAL A 61 1.17 -3.83 -6.94
N PRO A 62 1.81 -3.25 -7.97
CA PRO A 62 3.26 -3.27 -8.13
C PRO A 62 3.99 -2.69 -6.92
N ILE A 63 5.16 -3.22 -6.60
CA ILE A 63 5.98 -2.73 -5.48
C ILE A 63 6.31 -1.24 -5.64
N ASP A 64 6.56 -0.79 -6.87
CA ASP A 64 6.89 0.60 -7.18
C ASP A 64 5.77 1.56 -6.78
N ASP A 65 4.49 1.14 -6.79
CA ASP A 65 3.36 1.98 -6.41
C ASP A 65 3.42 2.40 -4.93
N PHE A 66 4.12 1.65 -4.08
CA PHE A 66 4.33 2.01 -2.67
C PHE A 66 5.38 3.12 -2.47
N PHE A 67 6.22 3.38 -3.48
CA PHE A 67 7.36 4.30 -3.40
C PHE A 67 7.30 5.46 -4.39
N LYS A 68 6.39 5.40 -5.38
CA LYS A 68 6.17 6.49 -6.33
C LYS A 68 5.94 7.78 -5.57
N GLU A 69 6.84 8.75 -5.69
CA GLU A 69 6.50 10.11 -5.29
C GLU A 69 5.24 10.52 -6.06
N ILE A 70 4.26 11.11 -5.37
CA ILE A 70 3.09 11.72 -6.02
C ILE A 70 3.62 12.92 -6.79
N THR A 71 4.20 12.67 -7.95
CA THR A 71 4.51 13.67 -8.97
C THR A 71 3.21 13.93 -9.73
N ALA A 72 2.20 14.42 -9.01
CA ALA A 72 0.97 14.91 -9.58
C ALA A 72 1.06 16.42 -9.78
N GLU A 73 1.95 16.84 -10.69
CA GLU A 73 1.71 18.01 -11.55
C GLU A 73 2.25 17.68 -12.95
N ASN A 74 1.43 17.89 -13.99
CA ASN A 74 1.79 18.04 -15.42
C ASN A 74 1.43 16.97 -16.47
N ASN A 75 0.39 16.13 -16.36
CA ASN A 75 -0.05 15.43 -17.59
C ASN A 75 -1.54 15.04 -17.67
N ALA A 76 -2.45 15.93 -17.30
CA ALA A 76 -3.83 15.89 -17.82
C ALA A 76 -4.50 17.27 -17.73
N ALA A 77 -4.54 17.94 -18.90
CA ALA A 77 -5.52 18.93 -19.38
C ALA A 77 -5.84 20.19 -18.56
#